data_AF-A0A4Y2CYF8-F1
#
_entry.id   AF-A0A4Y2CYF8-F1
#
_cell.length_a   1.000
_cell.length_b   1.000
_cell.length_c   1.000
_cell.angle_alpha   90.00
_cell.angle_beta   90.00
_cell.angle_gamma   90.00
#
_symmetry.space_group_name_H-M   'P 1'
#
loop_
_entity.id
_entity.type
_entity.pdbx_description
1 polymer ?
#
loop_
_entity_poly.entity_id
_entity_poly.type
_entity_poly.pdbx_seq_one_letter_code
_entity_poly.pdbx_strand_id
1 'polypeptide(L)'
;MSECDTTSALFNYGKMKFVQTLKNNPDLLKVIEIFKNPDITPAAVVDAGNRFLVVLYGYPISTSDTPSLNNVSYKCYIKSSFNKSSNMASLPPTEAAAHQHSLRVYYQIQHWLGNKKRPEDWGWERTISLSKL
;
A
#
# COMPACT_ATOMS: atom_id res chain seq x y z
N MET A 1 0.28 1.49 25.18
CA MET A 1 1.17 1.16 24.05
C MET A 1 0.55 -0.02 23.33
N SER A 2 -0.04 0.18 22.16
CA SER A 2 -0.45 -0.92 21.28
C SER A 2 0.45 -0.88 20.05
N GLU A 3 1.63 -1.49 20.16
CA GLU A 3 2.40 -1.90 19.00
C GLU A 3 1.52 -2.88 18.21
N CYS A 4 1.04 -2.41 17.06
CA CYS A 4 0.20 -3.19 16.19
C CYS A 4 1.08 -4.18 15.42
N ASP A 5 1.18 -5.41 15.93
CA ASP A 5 1.88 -6.54 15.30
C ASP A 5 1.09 -7.11 14.09
N THR A 6 0.54 -6.23 13.25
CA THR A 6 -0.11 -6.67 12.02
C THR A 6 0.97 -6.85 10.97
N THR A 7 1.42 -8.09 10.81
CA THR A 7 2.27 -8.51 9.68
C THR A 7 1.50 -8.21 8.39
N SER A 8 1.71 -6.99 7.85
CA SER A 8 1.08 -6.49 6.61
C SER A 8 1.83 -7.03 5.39
N ALA A 9 2.09 -8.34 5.37
CA ALA A 9 2.82 -8.98 4.30
C ALA A 9 1.84 -9.44 3.21
N LEU A 10 2.10 -9.05 1.97
CA LEU A 10 1.43 -9.61 0.81
C LEU A 10 1.87 -11.08 0.65
N PHE A 11 0.92 -11.98 0.47
CA PHE A 11 1.19 -13.41 0.35
C PHE A 11 2.15 -13.71 -0.81
N ASN A 12 3.21 -14.48 -0.57
CA ASN A 12 4.31 -14.74 -1.51
C ASN A 12 5.17 -13.53 -1.94
N TYR A 13 4.94 -12.34 -1.37
CA TYR A 13 5.76 -11.16 -1.61
C TYR A 13 6.63 -10.85 -0.39
N GLY A 14 7.84 -11.42 -0.38
CA GLY A 14 8.86 -11.10 0.62
C GLY A 14 9.47 -9.71 0.42
N LYS A 15 10.13 -9.19 1.46
CA LYS A 15 10.78 -7.85 1.47
C LYS A 15 11.69 -7.61 0.25
N MET A 16 12.44 -8.62 -0.17
CA MET A 16 13.32 -8.53 -1.34
C MET A 16 12.58 -8.23 -2.65
N LYS A 17 11.33 -8.68 -2.79
CA LYS A 17 10.53 -8.41 -3.99
C LYS A 17 10.23 -6.92 -4.11
N PHE A 18 9.96 -6.23 -3.01
CA PHE A 18 9.76 -4.77 -2.98
C PHE A 18 11.03 -4.03 -3.40
N VAL A 19 12.17 -4.42 -2.85
CA VAL A 19 13.48 -3.83 -3.21
C VAL A 19 13.77 -4.04 -4.70
N GLN A 20 13.52 -5.24 -5.22
CA GLN A 20 13.72 -5.52 -6.64
C GLN A 20 12.79 -4.71 -7.53
N THR A 21 11.52 -4.56 -7.13
CA THR A 21 10.55 -3.73 -7.84
C THR A 21 11.03 -2.29 -7.96
N LEU A 22 11.57 -1.71 -6.88
CA LEU A 22 12.14 -0.35 -6.92
C LEU A 22 13.38 -0.26 -7.81
N LYS A 23 14.30 -1.24 -7.71
CA LYS A 23 15.52 -1.28 -8.53
C LYS A 23 15.22 -1.37 -10.02
N ASN A 24 14.19 -2.13 -10.39
CA ASN A 24 13.83 -2.34 -11.79
C ASN A 24 12.99 -1.21 -12.39
N ASN A 25 12.45 -0.30 -11.55
CA ASN A 25 11.54 0.76 -11.98
C ASN A 25 11.98 2.08 -11.35
N PRO A 26 13.00 2.78 -11.92
CA PRO A 26 13.56 3.99 -11.32
C PRO A 26 12.53 5.12 -11.17
N ASP A 27 11.53 5.20 -12.06
CA ASP A 27 10.44 6.17 -11.94
C ASP A 27 9.59 5.96 -10.68
N LEU A 28 9.56 4.73 -10.16
CA LEU A 28 8.84 4.39 -8.94
C LEU A 28 9.51 4.96 -7.69
N LEU A 29 10.82 5.28 -7.73
CA LEU A 29 11.51 5.95 -6.64
C LEU A 29 10.88 7.32 -6.34
N LYS A 30 10.61 8.11 -7.40
CA LYS A 30 9.93 9.41 -7.27
C LYS A 30 8.52 9.27 -6.70
N VAL A 31 7.83 8.18 -7.06
CA VAL A 31 6.49 7.88 -6.55
C VAL A 31 6.52 7.59 -5.05
N ILE A 32 7.47 6.78 -4.58
CA ILE A 32 7.55 6.45 -3.15
C ILE A 32 8.16 7.57 -2.30
N GLU A 33 8.93 8.49 -2.88
CA GLU A 33 9.44 9.67 -2.17
C GLU A 33 8.33 10.56 -1.60
N ILE A 34 7.14 10.52 -2.21
CA ILE A 34 5.92 11.18 -1.72
C ILE A 34 5.65 10.83 -0.24
N PHE A 35 5.96 9.60 0.18
CA PHE A 35 5.72 9.16 1.56
C PHE A 35 6.58 9.89 2.60
N LYS A 36 7.68 10.52 2.18
CA LYS A 36 8.56 11.30 3.07
C LYS A 36 8.10 12.74 3.22
N ASN A 37 7.32 13.28 2.28
CA ASN A 37 6.86 14.66 2.32
C ASN A 37 5.78 14.84 3.40
N PRO A 38 6.00 15.69 4.43
CA PRO A 38 5.00 15.89 5.48
C PRO A 38 3.75 16.64 5.02
N ASP A 39 3.82 17.39 3.93
CA ASP A 39 2.75 18.31 3.47
C ASP A 39 1.98 17.73 2.28
N ILE A 40 1.92 16.40 2.20
CA ILE A 40 1.20 15.69 1.16
C ILE A 40 -0.24 15.37 1.59
N THR A 41 -1.16 15.38 0.62
CA THR A 41 -2.56 14.99 0.82
C THR A 41 -2.72 13.47 0.91
N PRO A 42 -3.75 12.97 1.65
CA PRO A 42 -4.06 11.55 1.68
C PRO A 42 -4.32 10.93 0.30
N ALA A 43 -4.95 11.68 -0.60
CA ALA A 43 -5.21 11.23 -1.97
C ALA A 43 -3.94 10.93 -2.76
N ALA A 44 -2.90 11.77 -2.62
CA ALA A 44 -1.62 11.55 -3.30
C ALA A 44 -0.83 10.37 -2.70
N VAL A 45 -0.93 10.14 -1.39
CA VAL A 45 -0.37 8.93 -0.75
C VAL A 45 -1.04 7.67 -1.29
N VAL A 46 -2.37 7.70 -1.42
CA VAL A 46 -3.16 6.61 -1.98
C VAL A 46 -2.80 6.34 -3.45
N ASP A 47 -2.69 7.39 -4.28
CA ASP A 47 -2.24 7.26 -5.67
C ASP A 47 -0.86 6.62 -5.77
N ALA A 48 0.10 7.11 -4.98
CA ALA A 48 1.46 6.59 -4.94
C ALA A 48 1.50 5.11 -4.53
N GLY A 49 0.74 4.74 -3.50
CA GLY A 49 0.62 3.35 -3.05
C GLY A 49 -0.01 2.43 -4.11
N ASN A 50 -1.06 2.88 -4.78
CA ASN A 50 -1.70 2.14 -5.86
C ASN A 50 -0.74 1.92 -7.04
N ARG A 51 -0.04 2.96 -7.48
CA ARG A 51 0.96 2.87 -8.56
C ARG A 51 2.07 1.89 -8.20
N PHE A 52 2.56 1.92 -6.96
CA PHE A 52 3.53 0.93 -6.49
C PHE A 52 3.00 -0.50 -6.55
N LEU A 53 1.77 -0.75 -6.11
CA LEU A 53 1.15 -2.07 -6.15
C LEU A 53 0.94 -2.57 -7.57
N VAL A 54 0.50 -1.71 -8.49
CA VAL A 54 0.34 -2.05 -9.92
C VAL A 54 1.65 -2.61 -10.50
N VAL A 55 2.78 -1.93 -10.25
CA VAL A 55 4.10 -2.39 -10.69
C VAL A 55 4.54 -3.65 -9.96
N LEU A 56 4.28 -3.73 -8.66
CA LEU A 56 4.62 -4.91 -7.85
C LEU A 56 3.99 -6.19 -8.41
N TYR A 57 2.76 -6.09 -8.90
CA TYR A 57 2.03 -7.19 -9.55
C TYR A 57 2.37 -7.36 -11.05
N GLY A 58 3.35 -6.62 -11.56
CA GLY A 58 3.92 -6.80 -12.90
C GLY A 58 3.20 -6.03 -14.01
N TYR A 59 2.42 -5.01 -13.69
CA TYR A 59 1.75 -4.15 -14.67
C TYR A 59 2.48 -2.81 -14.80
N PRO A 60 2.65 -2.27 -16.03
CA PRO A 60 3.36 -1.01 -16.23
C PRO A 60 2.54 0.18 -15.73
N ILE A 61 3.23 1.21 -15.22
CA ILE A 61 2.67 2.55 -15.05
C ILE A 61 2.86 3.27 -16.39
N SER A 62 1.76 3.57 -17.08
CA SER A 62 1.78 4.46 -18.25
C SER A 62 1.17 5.80 -17.89
N THR A 63 1.70 6.88 -18.45
CA THR A 63 1.17 8.25 -18.29
C THR A 63 -0.24 8.41 -18.87
N SER A 64 -0.66 7.53 -19.78
CA SER A 64 -2.01 7.56 -20.39
C SER A 64 -2.97 6.50 -19.82
N ASP A 65 -2.46 5.35 -19.36
CA ASP A 65 -3.28 4.15 -19.12
C ASP A 65 -2.77 3.27 -17.98
N THR A 66 -2.43 3.86 -16.82
CA THR A 66 -2.15 3.04 -15.64
C THR A 66 -3.43 2.30 -15.23
N PRO A 67 -3.43 0.95 -15.22
CA PRO A 67 -4.63 0.21 -14.85
C PRO A 67 -4.96 0.45 -13.38
N SER A 68 -6.25 0.64 -13.07
CA SER A 68 -6.70 0.70 -11.67
C SER A 68 -6.35 -0.59 -10.94
N LEU A 69 -6.15 -0.51 -9.62
CA LEU A 69 -5.82 -1.70 -8.83
C LEU A 69 -6.94 -2.75 -8.92
N ASN A 70 -8.20 -2.34 -9.05
CA ASN A 70 -9.33 -3.24 -9.29
C ASN A 70 -9.23 -3.95 -10.65
N ASN A 71 -8.79 -3.25 -11.72
CA ASN A 71 -8.54 -3.87 -13.01
C ASN A 71 -7.42 -4.92 -12.94
N VAL A 72 -6.33 -4.59 -12.23
CA VAL A 72 -5.21 -5.51 -11.97
C VAL A 72 -5.69 -6.73 -11.17
N SER A 73 -6.46 -6.52 -10.12
CA SER A 73 -7.05 -7.60 -9.30
C SER A 73 -7.95 -8.52 -10.12
N TYR A 74 -8.84 -7.96 -10.96
CA TYR A 74 -9.69 -8.72 -11.86
C TYR A 74 -8.88 -9.54 -12.87
N LYS A 75 -7.88 -8.95 -13.52
CA LYS A 75 -6.99 -9.68 -14.45
C LYS A 75 -6.23 -10.82 -13.76
N CYS A 76 -5.73 -10.58 -12.55
CA CYS A 76 -5.10 -11.62 -11.73
C CYS A 76 -6.08 -12.74 -11.39
N TYR A 77 -7.32 -12.40 -11.02
CA TYR A 77 -8.38 -13.38 -10.75
C TYR A 77 -8.66 -14.26 -11.97
N ILE A 78 -8.94 -13.66 -13.13
CA ILE A 78 -9.20 -14.39 -14.37
C ILE A 78 -8.01 -15.29 -14.75
N LYS A 79 -6.77 -14.80 -14.61
CA LYS A 79 -5.59 -15.62 -14.86
C LYS A 79 -5.46 -16.79 -13.88
N SER A 80 -5.81 -16.56 -12.61
CA SER A 80 -5.74 -17.58 -11.56
C SER A 80 -6.82 -18.65 -11.70
N SER A 81 -8.02 -18.31 -12.16
CA SER A 81 -9.16 -19.24 -12.22
C SER A 81 -8.94 -20.42 -13.18
N PHE A 82 -8.09 -20.25 -14.19
CA PHE A 82 -7.67 -21.36 -15.07
C PHE A 82 -6.62 -22.29 -14.45
N ASN A 83 -6.03 -21.92 -13.30
CA ASN A 83 -5.00 -22.68 -12.60
C ASN A 83 -5.57 -23.35 -11.34
N LYS A 84 -5.71 -24.68 -11.36
CA LYS A 84 -6.29 -25.47 -10.26
C LYS A 84 -5.52 -25.40 -8.93
N SER A 85 -4.25 -25.01 -8.96
CA SER A 85 -3.38 -24.86 -7.78
C SER A 85 -3.22 -23.40 -7.32
N SER A 86 -3.94 -22.45 -7.95
CA SER A 86 -3.84 -21.05 -7.56
C SER A 86 -4.47 -20.80 -6.20
N ASN A 87 -3.80 -19.99 -5.38
CA ASN A 87 -4.32 -19.58 -4.08
C ASN A 87 -4.91 -18.17 -4.19
N MET A 88 -6.14 -17.97 -3.74
CA MET A 88 -6.80 -16.65 -3.70
C MET A 88 -5.99 -15.59 -2.94
N ALA A 89 -5.17 -15.98 -1.97
CA ALA A 89 -4.29 -15.06 -1.24
C ALA A 89 -3.24 -14.37 -2.14
N SER A 90 -2.95 -14.93 -3.33
CA SER A 90 -2.01 -14.33 -4.29
C SER A 90 -2.60 -13.19 -5.11
N LEU A 91 -3.89 -12.91 -4.95
CA LEU A 91 -4.54 -11.78 -5.61
C LEU A 91 -4.06 -10.45 -5.00
N PRO A 92 -3.97 -9.39 -5.82
CA PRO A 92 -3.78 -8.04 -5.32
C PRO A 92 -4.82 -7.67 -4.26
N PRO A 93 -4.45 -6.87 -3.24
CA PRO A 93 -5.43 -6.34 -2.31
C PRO A 93 -6.50 -5.53 -3.06
N THR A 94 -7.70 -5.47 -2.49
CA THR A 94 -8.73 -4.56 -2.98
C THR A 94 -8.25 -3.11 -2.87
N GLU A 95 -8.80 -2.23 -3.70
CA GLU A 95 -8.45 -0.81 -3.68
C GLU A 95 -8.63 -0.18 -2.30
N ALA A 96 -9.76 -0.43 -1.62
CA ALA A 96 -9.99 0.07 -0.27
C ALA A 96 -8.93 -0.43 0.75
N ALA A 97 -8.53 -1.70 0.67
CA ALA A 97 -7.50 -2.25 1.54
C ALA A 97 -6.13 -1.64 1.25
N ALA A 98 -5.79 -1.45 -0.03
CA ALA A 98 -4.57 -0.78 -0.47
C ALA A 98 -4.51 0.69 -0.02
N HIS A 99 -5.62 1.41 -0.10
CA HIS A 99 -5.73 2.78 0.37
C HIS A 99 -5.40 2.86 1.86
N GLN A 100 -6.10 2.08 2.68
CA GLN A 100 -5.88 2.05 4.13
C GLN A 100 -4.45 1.63 4.49
N HIS A 101 -3.89 0.65 3.79
CA HIS A 101 -2.50 0.25 4.00
C HIS A 101 -1.52 1.37 3.66
N SER A 102 -1.71 2.06 2.54
CA SER A 102 -0.86 3.18 2.12
C SER A 102 -0.88 4.33 3.15
N LEU A 103 -2.07 4.67 3.66
CA LEU A 103 -2.19 5.69 4.71
C LEU A 103 -1.48 5.27 6.01
N ARG A 104 -1.56 3.98 6.40
CA ARG A 104 -0.83 3.45 7.58
C ARG A 104 0.68 3.54 7.40
N VAL A 105 1.18 3.14 6.24
CA VAL A 105 2.61 3.22 5.91
C VAL A 105 3.09 4.67 5.96
N TYR A 106 2.32 5.60 5.37
CA TYR A 106 2.64 7.03 5.45
C TYR A 106 2.68 7.53 6.89
N TYR A 107 1.66 7.24 7.69
CA TYR A 107 1.61 7.64 9.10
C TYR A 107 2.83 7.13 9.89
N GLN A 108 3.23 5.87 9.67
CA GLN A 108 4.42 5.28 10.29
C GLN A 108 5.72 5.97 9.85
N ILE A 109 5.89 6.22 8.55
CA ILE A 109 7.07 6.90 8.01
C ILE A 109 7.17 8.32 8.59
N GLN A 110 6.06 9.07 8.63
CA GLN A 110 6.03 10.41 9.20
C GLN A 110 6.39 10.40 10.69
N HIS A 111 5.89 9.42 11.44
CA HIS A 111 6.27 9.24 12.83
C HIS A 111 7.77 8.98 13.00
N TRP A 112 8.36 8.11 12.18
CA TRP A 112 9.82 7.86 12.19
C TRP A 112 10.64 9.09 11.82
N LEU A 113 10.11 9.97 10.97
CA LEU A 113 10.75 11.23 10.60
C LEU A 113 10.53 12.36 11.64
N GLY A 114 9.81 12.09 12.74
CA GLY A 114 9.52 13.08 13.78
C GLY A 114 8.31 13.98 13.49
N ASN A 115 7.62 13.77 12.36
CA ASN A 115 6.44 14.52 11.97
C ASN A 115 5.20 13.94 12.65
N LYS A 116 4.81 14.52 13.78
CA LYS A 116 3.60 14.09 14.51
C LYS A 116 2.35 14.40 13.67
N LYS A 117 1.63 13.36 13.26
CA LYS A 117 0.33 13.43 12.58
C LYS A 117 -0.76 12.97 13.55
N ARG A 118 -1.97 13.51 13.42
CA ARG A 118 -3.11 13.04 14.22
C ARG A 118 -3.83 11.91 13.49
N PRO A 119 -4.17 10.79 14.14
CA PRO A 119 -4.91 9.69 13.49
C PRO A 119 -6.23 10.13 12.85
N GLU A 120 -6.91 11.10 13.46
CA GLU A 120 -8.19 11.64 12.97
C GLU A 120 -8.08 12.28 11.58
N ASP A 121 -6.93 12.87 11.25
CA ASP A 121 -6.68 13.48 9.93
C ASP A 121 -6.66 12.41 8.80
N TRP A 122 -6.59 11.13 9.18
CA TRP A 122 -6.52 9.97 8.28
C TRP A 122 -7.76 9.07 8.40
N GLY A 123 -8.83 9.57 9.04
CA GLY A 123 -10.10 8.85 9.18
C GLY A 123 -10.08 7.73 10.23
N TRP A 124 -9.07 7.70 11.11
CA TRP A 124 -9.03 6.75 12.22
C TRP A 124 -9.45 7.41 13.52
N GLU A 125 -10.33 6.74 14.25
CA GLU A 125 -10.74 7.17 15.58
C GLU A 125 -9.74 6.71 16.62
N ARG A 126 -9.42 7.58 17.57
CA ARG A 126 -8.71 7.16 18.78
C ARG A 126 -9.69 6.37 19.64
N THR A 127 -9.40 5.09 19.85
CA THR A 127 -10.06 4.36 20.92
C THR A 127 -9.64 4.99 22.25
N ILE A 128 -10.55 5.71 22.89
CA ILE A 128 -10.34 6.21 24.26
C ILE A 128 -10.34 4.97 25.14
N SER A 129 -9.15 4.49 25.47
CA SER A 129 -9.00 3.48 26.51
C SER A 129 -9.32 4.17 27.82
N LEU A 130 -10.56 4.04 28.32
CA LEU A 130 -10.87 4.38 29.71
C LEU A 130 -10.05 3.41 30.57
N SER A 131 -8.82 3.79 30.93
CA SER A 131 -8.10 3.15 32.02
C SER A 131 -8.95 3.34 33.26
N LYS A 132 -9.55 2.24 33.72
CA LYS A 132 -10.26 2.16 35.00
C LYS A 132 -9.41 2.84 36.08
N LEU A 133 -10.04 3.80 36.78
CA LEU A 133 -9.61 4.32 38.08
C LEU A 133 -9.37 3.17 39.06
#